data_AF-A0A2T2T159-F1
#
_entry.id   AF-A0A2T2T159-F1
#
_cell.length_a   1.000
_cell.length_b   1.000
_cell.length_c   1.000
_cell.angle_alpha   90.00
_cell.angle_beta   90.00
_cell.angle_gamma   90.00
#
_symmetry.space_group_name_H-M   'P 1'
#
loop_
_entity.id
_entity.type
_entity.pdbx_description
1 polymer ?
#
loop_
_entity_poly.entity_id
_entity_poly.type
_entity_poly.pdbx_seq_one_letter_code
_entity_poly.pdbx_strand_id
1 'polypeptide(L)'
;MIRSLEYAILAAWEDHAETDPDYRPWINALIYWIETTFLNAYADTTEDAPFVPTAPAHHSFLWAFLFDKALYEVRYELNHRPDWAWLPLHGLRRLLGAQAPTASPEA
;
A
#
# COMPACT_ATOMS: atom_id res chain seq x y z
N MET A 1 -2.65 8.50 0.90
CA MET A 1 -2.39 8.51 -0.55
C MET A 1 -2.05 7.13 -1.10
N ILE A 2 -1.07 6.42 -0.56
CA ILE A 2 -0.61 5.08 -0.98
C ILE A 2 -1.74 4.13 -1.43
N ARG A 3 -2.71 3.81 -0.55
CA ARG A 3 -3.85 2.95 -0.88
C ARG A 3 -4.65 3.42 -2.10
N SER A 4 -4.84 4.73 -2.25
CA SER A 4 -5.57 5.30 -3.40
C SER A 4 -4.82 5.12 -4.72
N LEU A 5 -3.49 5.20 -4.70
CA LEU A 5 -2.65 4.97 -5.87
C LEU A 5 -2.70 3.49 -6.27
N GLU A 6 -2.61 2.59 -5.29
CA GLU A 6 -2.77 1.15 -5.52
C GLU A 6 -4.15 0.83 -6.11
N TYR A 7 -5.22 1.44 -5.59
CA TYR A 7 -6.57 1.31 -6.17
C TYR A 7 -6.63 1.76 -7.63
N ALA A 8 -6.10 2.95 -7.93
CA ALA A 8 -6.15 3.50 -9.28
C ALA A 8 -5.42 2.60 -10.28
N ILE A 9 -4.26 2.06 -9.90
CA ILE A 9 -3.48 1.16 -10.75
C ILE A 9 -4.22 -0.16 -10.97
N LEU A 10 -4.68 -0.81 -9.90
CA LEU A 10 -5.32 -2.12 -10.00
C LEU A 10 -6.68 -2.05 -10.72
N ALA A 11 -7.47 -1.01 -10.47
CA ALA A 11 -8.74 -0.80 -11.17
C ALA A 11 -8.52 -0.54 -12.67
N ALA A 12 -7.51 0.26 -13.03
CA ALA A 12 -7.17 0.49 -14.44
C ALA A 12 -6.65 -0.78 -15.13
N TRP A 13 -5.89 -1.62 -14.40
CA TRP A 13 -5.42 -2.89 -14.93
C TRP A 13 -6.57 -3.88 -15.19
N GLU A 14 -7.53 -3.97 -14.26
CA GLU A 14 -8.75 -4.76 -14.42
C GLU A 14 -9.55 -4.29 -15.65
N ASP A 15 -9.79 -2.98 -15.78
CA ASP A 15 -10.65 -2.40 -16.82
C ASP A 15 -10.04 -2.44 -18.23
N HIS A 16 -8.71 -2.38 -18.35
CA HIS A 16 -8.04 -2.19 -19.65
C HIS A 16 -7.20 -3.38 -20.15
N ALA A 17 -6.87 -4.33 -19.29
CA ALA A 17 -6.00 -5.44 -19.68
C ALA A 17 -6.60 -6.82 -19.40
N GLU A 18 -7.87 -6.90 -18.99
CA GLU A 18 -8.53 -8.16 -18.59
C GLU A 18 -7.70 -8.98 -17.59
N THR A 19 -6.89 -8.31 -16.76
CA THR A 19 -5.90 -8.92 -15.86
C THR A 19 -4.86 -9.84 -16.52
N ASP A 20 -4.49 -9.56 -17.78
CA ASP A 20 -3.48 -10.32 -18.52
C ASP A 20 -2.21 -10.52 -17.66
N PRO A 21 -1.87 -11.79 -17.33
CA PRO A 21 -0.75 -12.12 -16.46
C PRO A 21 0.59 -11.54 -16.91
N ASP A 22 0.78 -11.27 -18.20
CA ASP A 22 2.02 -10.72 -18.76
C ASP A 22 2.30 -9.29 -18.25
N TYR A 23 1.26 -8.53 -17.88
CA TYR A 23 1.42 -7.21 -17.28
C TYR A 23 1.67 -7.25 -15.79
N ARG A 24 1.41 -8.37 -15.10
CA ARG A 24 1.51 -8.45 -13.63
C ARG A 24 2.89 -8.01 -13.09
N PRO A 25 4.03 -8.38 -13.68
CA PRO A 25 5.33 -7.88 -13.24
C PRO A 25 5.46 -6.36 -13.37
N TRP A 26 4.92 -5.78 -14.45
CA TRP A 26 4.92 -4.33 -14.69
C TRP A 26 4.01 -3.58 -13.73
N ILE A 27 2.83 -4.14 -13.44
CA ILE A 27 1.90 -3.57 -12.46
C ILE A 27 2.51 -3.59 -11.06
N ASN A 28 3.14 -4.70 -10.66
CA ASN A 28 3.87 -4.78 -9.39
C ASN A 28 5.02 -3.75 -9.32
N ALA A 29 5.79 -3.61 -10.41
CA ALA A 29 6.86 -2.62 -10.48
C ALA A 29 6.31 -1.19 -10.38
N LEU A 30 5.20 -0.89 -11.06
CA LEU A 30 4.56 0.42 -11.00
C LEU A 30 4.05 0.74 -9.58
N ILE A 31 3.38 -0.21 -8.93
CA ILE A 31 2.95 -0.05 -7.53
C ILE A 31 4.15 0.19 -6.61
N TYR A 32 5.23 -0.58 -6.76
CA TYR A 32 6.44 -0.38 -5.97
C TYR A 32 7.02 1.03 -6.18
N TRP A 33 7.27 1.43 -7.43
CA TRP A 33 7.93 2.70 -7.73
C TRP A 33 7.07 3.92 -7.38
N ILE A 34 5.75 3.84 -7.53
CA ILE A 34 4.88 4.96 -7.16
C ILE A 34 4.85 5.16 -5.64
N GLU A 35 4.86 4.07 -4.86
CA GLU A 35 4.91 4.12 -3.41
C GLU A 35 6.25 4.66 -2.92
N THR A 36 7.35 4.11 -3.43
CA THR A 36 8.71 4.57 -3.09
C THR A 36 8.89 6.04 -3.44
N THR A 37 8.49 6.46 -4.65
CA THR A 37 8.64 7.86 -5.09
C THR A 37 7.82 8.80 -4.22
N PHE A 38 6.57 8.43 -3.92
CA PHE A 38 5.70 9.25 -3.07
C PHE A 38 6.26 9.38 -1.65
N LEU A 39 6.68 8.28 -1.02
CA LEU A 39 7.19 8.28 0.34
C LEU A 39 8.52 9.04 0.46
N ASN A 40 9.43 8.87 -0.51
CA ASN A 40 10.70 9.60 -0.54
C ASN A 40 10.44 11.11 -0.70
N ALA A 41 9.64 11.51 -1.69
CA ALA A 41 9.32 12.92 -1.90
C ALA A 41 8.60 13.53 -0.69
N TYR A 42 7.72 12.78 -0.02
CA TYR A 42 7.08 13.22 1.21
C TYR A 42 8.12 13.45 2.32
N ALA A 43 8.99 12.47 2.57
CA ALA A 43 10.03 12.59 3.58
C ALA A 43 10.98 13.77 3.30
N ASP A 44 11.43 13.93 2.06
CA ASP A 44 12.30 15.03 1.63
C ASP A 44 11.63 16.39 1.79
N THR A 45 10.32 16.47 1.55
CA THR A 45 9.57 17.74 1.64
C THR A 45 9.23 18.10 3.09
N THR A 46 8.96 17.11 3.93
CA THR A 46 8.52 17.35 5.30
C THR A 46 9.67 17.45 6.30
N GLU A 47 10.85 16.89 6.00
CA GLU A 47 12.03 16.90 6.88
C GLU A 47 11.63 16.62 8.35
N ASP A 48 11.98 17.54 9.26
CA ASP A 48 11.70 17.46 10.70
C ASP A 48 10.38 18.14 11.10
N ALA A 49 9.40 18.23 10.19
CA ALA A 49 8.12 18.85 10.50
C ALA A 49 7.48 18.17 11.73
N PRO A 50 6.87 18.95 12.64
CA PRO A 50 6.47 18.47 13.97
C PRO A 50 5.37 17.39 13.96
N PHE A 51 4.73 17.14 12.81
CA PHE A 51 3.72 16.11 12.63
C PHE A 51 4.30 14.78 12.11
N VAL A 52 5.56 14.75 11.69
CA VAL A 52 6.23 13.53 11.22
C VAL A 52 6.67 12.74 12.45
N PRO A 53 6.31 11.45 12.59
CA PRO A 53 6.83 10.60 13.65
C PRO A 53 8.37 10.57 13.61
N THR A 54 9.04 10.13 14.67
CA THR A 54 10.50 9.97 14.60
C THR A 54 10.87 8.81 13.66
N ALA A 55 12.06 8.87 13.04
CA ALA A 55 12.53 7.86 12.09
C ALA A 55 12.34 6.39 12.52
N PRO A 56 12.60 6.01 13.80
CA PRO A 56 12.36 4.65 14.27
C PRO A 56 10.89 4.20 14.19
N ALA A 57 9.94 5.14 14.20
CA ALA A 57 8.51 4.90 14.22
C ALA A 57 7.85 5.02 12.83
N HIS A 58 8.53 5.58 11.82
CA HIS A 58 7.96 5.83 10.48
C HIS A 58 7.26 4.59 9.91
N HIS A 59 7.97 3.46 9.89
CA HIS A 59 7.46 2.23 9.28
C HIS A 59 6.25 1.68 10.04
N SER A 60 6.32 1.59 11.37
CA SER A 60 5.24 1.05 12.20
C SER A 60 3.97 1.90 12.12
N PHE A 61 4.11 3.24 12.14
CA PHE A 61 2.96 4.13 11.98
C PHE A 61 2.37 4.05 10.57
N LEU A 62 3.22 4.06 9.53
CA LEU A 62 2.75 3.91 8.17
C LEU A 62 2.01 2.58 7.98
N TRP A 63 2.59 1.47 8.42
CA TRP A 63 1.96 0.15 8.35
C TRP A 63 0.63 0.13 9.10
N ALA A 64 0.57 0.66 10.33
CA ALA A 64 -0.66 0.69 11.12
C ALA A 64 -1.77 1.49 10.45
N PHE A 65 -1.47 2.67 9.89
CA PHE A 65 -2.46 3.47 9.16
C PHE A 65 -2.90 2.83 7.84
N LEU A 66 -1.99 2.18 7.12
CA LEU A 66 -2.34 1.44 5.91
C LEU A 66 -3.22 0.22 6.23
N PHE A 67 -2.92 -0.47 7.32
CA PHE A 67 -3.67 -1.63 7.80
C PHE A 67 -5.07 -1.25 8.25
N ASP A 68 -5.21 -0.23 9.11
CA ASP A 68 -6.51 0.30 9.54
C ASP A 68 -7.35 0.74 8.35
N LYS A 69 -6.73 1.47 7.41
CA LYS A 69 -7.39 1.88 6.18
C LYS A 69 -7.84 0.69 5.32
N ALA A 70 -7.01 -0.34 5.16
CA ALA A 70 -7.38 -1.54 4.42
C ALA A 70 -8.57 -2.27 5.06
N LEU A 71 -8.63 -2.37 6.39
CA LEU A 71 -9.78 -2.95 7.10
C LEU A 71 -11.05 -2.13 6.90
N TYR A 72 -10.94 -0.80 6.98
CA TYR A 72 -12.05 0.09 6.66
C TYR A 72 -12.56 -0.13 5.23
N GLU A 73 -11.64 -0.19 4.26
CA GLU A 73 -11.96 -0.38 2.85
C GLU A 73 -12.62 -1.75 2.59
N VAL A 74 -12.11 -2.84 3.19
CA VAL A 74 -12.75 -4.18 3.09
C VAL A 74 -14.21 -4.10 3.56
N ARG A 75 -14.45 -3.54 4.75
CA ARG A 75 -15.80 -3.40 5.28
C ARG A 75 -16.66 -2.51 4.36
N TYR A 76 -16.09 -1.42 3.85
CA TYR A 76 -16.81 -0.48 3.03
C TYR A 76 -17.24 -1.11 1.69
N GLU A 77 -16.32 -1.74 0.96
CA GLU A 77 -16.63 -2.32 -0.35
C GLU A 77 -17.58 -3.51 -0.23
N LEU A 78 -17.44 -4.37 0.79
CA LEU A 78 -18.40 -5.45 1.04
C LEU A 78 -19.85 -4.96 1.24
N ASN A 79 -20.04 -3.74 1.74
CA ASN A 79 -21.37 -3.18 1.98
C ASN A 79 -21.93 -2.35 0.81
N HIS A 80 -21.08 -1.80 -0.06
CA HIS A 80 -21.53 -0.85 -1.10
C HIS A 80 -21.24 -1.33 -2.53
N ARG A 81 -20.13 -2.03 -2.76
CA ARG A 81 -19.69 -2.54 -4.07
C ARG A 81 -18.97 -3.88 -3.88
N PRO A 82 -19.69 -4.97 -3.61
CA PRO A 82 -19.07 -6.26 -3.30
C PRO A 82 -18.09 -6.76 -4.36
N ASP A 83 -18.35 -6.46 -5.64
CA ASP A 83 -17.47 -6.79 -6.76
C ASP A 83 -16.10 -6.10 -6.70
N TRP A 84 -15.95 -5.05 -5.88
CA TRP A 84 -14.69 -4.32 -5.67
C TRP A 84 -13.92 -4.82 -4.45
N ALA A 85 -14.48 -5.75 -3.65
CA ALA A 85 -13.86 -6.22 -2.42
C ALA A 85 -12.50 -6.91 -2.64
N TRP A 86 -12.20 -7.37 -3.86
CA TRP A 86 -10.90 -7.95 -4.18
C TRP A 86 -9.75 -6.93 -4.08
N LEU A 87 -9.98 -5.62 -4.35
CA LEU A 87 -8.94 -4.59 -4.24
C LEU A 87 -8.44 -4.41 -2.80
N PRO A 88 -9.31 -4.17 -1.78
CA PRO A 88 -8.83 -4.04 -0.42
C PRO A 88 -8.31 -5.36 0.16
N LEU A 89 -8.85 -6.51 -0.27
CA LEU A 89 -8.31 -7.82 0.12
C LEU A 89 -6.90 -8.06 -0.45
N HIS A 90 -6.64 -7.64 -1.69
CA HIS A 90 -5.31 -7.67 -2.29
C HIS A 90 -4.31 -6.86 -1.45
N GLY A 91 -4.68 -5.62 -1.12
CA GLY A 91 -3.88 -4.73 -0.27
C GLY A 91 -3.63 -5.30 1.11
N LEU A 92 -4.66 -5.83 1.76
CA LEU A 92 -4.55 -6.44 3.09
C LEU A 92 -3.61 -7.65 3.07
N ARG A 93 -3.72 -8.52 2.05
CA ARG A 93 -2.80 -9.66 1.88
C ARG A 93 -1.36 -9.20 1.71
N ARG A 94 -1.11 -8.13 0.96
CA ARG A 94 0.23 -7.54 0.79
C ARG A 94 0.78 -7.02 2.12
N LEU A 95 -0.02 -6.30 2.90
CA LEU A 95 0.37 -5.77 4.21
C LEU A 95 0.67 -6.86 5.25
N LEU A 96 -0.04 -7.99 5.18
CA LEU A 96 0.18 -9.16 6.04
C LEU A 96 1.39 -9.99 5.60
N GLY A 97 1.64 -10.10 4.28
CA GLY A 97 2.80 -10.81 3.73
C GLY A 97 4.11 -10.02 3.84
N ALA A 98 4.04 -8.71 3.99
CA ALA A 98 5.18 -7.82 4.17
C ALA A 98 5.71 -7.81 5.62
N GLN A 99 5.74 -8.95 6.32
CA GLN A 99 6.43 -9.02 7.60
C GLN A 99 7.89 -8.58 7.40
N ALA A 100 8.31 -7.60 8.21
CA ALA A 100 9.65 -7.02 8.20
C ALA A 100 10.74 -8.10 8.30
N PRO A 101 11.97 -7.84 7.79
CA PRO A 101 13.12 -8.64 8.15
C PRO A 101 13.15 -8.74 9.67
N THR A 102 13.11 -9.96 10.20
CA THR A 102 13.42 -10.21 11.61
C THR A 102 14.69 -9.45 11.93
N ALA A 103 14.63 -8.48 12.85
CA ALA A 103 15.83 -7.88 13.40
C ALA A 103 16.75 -9.05 13.79
N SER A 104 17.94 -9.12 13.17
CA SER A 104 18.96 -10.07 13.58
C SER A 104 19.14 -9.90 15.08
N PRO A 105 19.18 -11.00 15.87
CA PRO A 105 19.64 -10.88 17.24
C PRO A 105 21.09 -10.43 17.18
N GLU A 106 21.34 -9.17 17.54
CA GLU A 106 22.69 -8.70 17.82
C GLU A 106 23.24 -9.46 19.02
N ALA A 107 24.44 -10.02 18.82
CA ALA A 107 25.47 -10.45 19.78
C ALA A 107 25.12 -11.50 20.84
#